data_AF-A0A1F3CEK9-F1
#
_entry.id   AF-A0A1F3CEK9-F1
#
_cell.length_a   1.000
_cell.length_b   1.000
_cell.length_c   1.000
_cell.angle_alpha   90.00
_cell.angle_beta   90.00
_cell.angle_gamma   90.00
#
_symmetry.space_group_name_H-M   'P 1'
#
loop_
_entity.id
_entity.type
_entity.pdbx_description
1 polymer ?
#
loop_
_entity_poly.entity_id
_entity_poly.type
_entity_poly.pdbx_seq_one_letter_code
_entity_poly.pdbx_strand_id
1 'polypeptide(L)' 'MPRTTLTIEDDAMKVAKMHALRHRMTLGQAVSELVRQAAERSLVTEDRNGLHVVRLNRRSPTVTAALVDRLREELP' A
#
# COMPACT_ATOMS: atom_id res chain seq x y z
N MET A 1 -0.18 -27.84 -0.87
CA MET A 1 0.01 -26.86 0.23
C MET A 1 -0.57 -27.45 1.51
N PRO A 2 0.05 -27.21 2.67
CA PRO A 2 -0.53 -27.58 3.96
C PRO A 2 -1.87 -26.85 4.18
N ARG A 3 -2.82 -27.52 4.85
CA ARG A 3 -4.05 -26.88 5.33
C ARG A 3 -3.75 -26.22 6.68
N THR A 4 -4.17 -24.97 6.83
CA THR A 4 -3.96 -24.19 8.05
C THR A 4 -5.26 -23.52 8.43
N THR A 5 -5.55 -23.48 9.73
CA THR A 5 -6.67 -22.73 10.30
C THR A 5 -6.13 -21.41 10.84
N LEU A 6 -6.69 -20.29 10.39
CA LEU A 6 -6.32 -18.94 10.83
C LEU A 6 -7.58 -18.22 11.29
N THR A 7 -7.45 -17.41 12.34
CA THR A 7 -8.47 -16.43 12.71
C THR A 7 -8.26 -15.19 11.85
N ILE A 8 -9.32 -14.70 11.20
CA ILE A 8 -9.27 -13.53 10.31
C ILE A 8 -10.38 -12.59 10.75
N GLU A 9 -10.03 -11.32 10.95
CA GLU A 9 -10.98 -10.26 11.29
C GLU A 9 -12.05 -10.08 10.20
N ASP A 10 -13.25 -9.62 10.59
CA ASP A 10 -14.41 -9.53 9.70
C ASP A 10 -14.18 -8.58 8.51
N ASP A 11 -13.44 -7.50 8.71
CA ASP A 11 -13.10 -6.55 7.68
C ASP A 11 -12.12 -7.16 6.65
N ALA A 12 -11.08 -7.85 7.12
CA ALA A 12 -10.14 -8.58 6.29
C ALA A 12 -10.84 -9.70 5.51
N MET A 13 -11.77 -10.42 6.12
CA MET A 13 -12.58 -11.46 5.46
C MET A 13 -13.45 -10.89 4.34
N LYS A 14 -14.05 -9.70 4.54
CA LYS A 14 -14.82 -9.00 3.48
C LYS A 14 -13.92 -8.65 2.30
N VAL A 15 -12.74 -8.10 2.55
CA VAL A 15 -11.77 -7.75 1.50
C VAL A 15 -11.35 -8.99 0.72
N ALA A 16 -11.01 -10.08 1.40
CA ALA A 16 -10.59 -11.33 0.76
C ALA A 16 -11.69 -11.92 -0.14
N LYS A 17 -12.96 -11.89 0.30
CA LYS A 17 -14.11 -12.35 -0.51
C LYS A 17 -14.30 -11.51 -1.77
N MET A 18 -14.24 -10.18 -1.64
CA MET A 18 -14.34 -9.29 -2.81
C MET A 18 -13.20 -9.51 -3.80
N HIS A 19 -11.98 -9.69 -3.29
CA HIS A 19 -10.81 -9.99 -4.12
C HIS A 19 -10.98 -11.32 -4.85
N ALA A 20 -11.40 -12.36 -4.16
CA ALA A 20 -11.68 -13.68 -4.74
C ALA A 20 -12.72 -13.59 -5.88
N LEU A 21 -13.82 -12.88 -5.67
CA LEU A 21 -14.87 -12.66 -6.68
C LEU A 21 -14.34 -11.90 -7.90
N ARG A 22 -13.64 -10.79 -7.67
CA ARG A 22 -13.10 -9.93 -8.75
C ARG A 22 -12.12 -10.69 -9.65
N HIS A 23 -11.30 -11.56 -9.07
CA HIS A 23 -10.25 -12.28 -9.78
C HIS A 23 -10.62 -13.73 -10.11
N ARG A 24 -11.87 -14.16 -9.87
CA ARG A 24 -12.38 -15.51 -10.15
C ARG A 24 -11.51 -16.63 -9.57
N MET A 25 -11.11 -16.48 -8.31
CA MET A 25 -10.28 -17.45 -7.59
C MET A 25 -10.93 -17.92 -6.28
N THR A 26 -10.41 -18.99 -5.68
CA THR A 26 -10.90 -19.46 -4.38
C THR A 26 -10.48 -18.49 -3.26
N LEU A 27 -11.23 -18.50 -2.14
CA LEU A 27 -10.88 -17.68 -0.98
C LEU A 27 -9.47 -17.96 -0.44
N GLY A 28 -9.05 -19.23 -0.41
CA GLY A 28 -7.70 -19.60 0.04
C GLY A 28 -6.60 -19.08 -0.89
N GLN A 29 -6.84 -19.06 -2.21
CA GLN A 29 -5.93 -18.44 -3.18
C GLN A 29 -5.85 -16.93 -2.98
N ALA A 30 -7.01 -16.26 -2.82
CA ALA A 30 -7.08 -14.82 -2.59
C ALA A 30 -6.33 -14.41 -1.31
N VAL A 31 -6.54 -15.12 -0.20
CA VAL A 31 -5.80 -14.87 1.05
C VAL A 31 -4.29 -15.09 0.84
N SER A 32 -3.90 -16.19 0.20
CA SER A 32 -2.48 -16.49 -0.05
C SER A 32 -1.81 -15.42 -0.93
N GLU A 33 -2.53 -14.89 -1.92
CA GLU A 33 -2.04 -13.83 -2.80
C GLU A 33 -1.93 -12.50 -2.07
N LEU A 34 -2.96 -12.08 -1.34
CA LEU A 34 -2.94 -10.84 -0.56
C LEU A 34 -1.81 -10.84 0.48
N VAL A 35 -1.56 -11.98 1.14
CA VAL A 35 -0.43 -12.12 2.07
C VAL A 35 0.92 -11.95 1.35
N ARG A 36 1.10 -12.58 0.19
CA ARG A 36 2.34 -12.41 -0.61
C ARG A 36 2.53 -10.98 -1.07
N GLN A 37 1.48 -10.35 -1.62
CA GLN A 37 1.52 -8.96 -2.06
C GLN A 37 1.89 -8.02 -0.90
N ALA A 38 1.33 -8.24 0.30
CA ALA A 38 1.68 -7.46 1.48
C ALA A 38 3.13 -7.68 1.93
N ALA A 39 3.62 -8.93 1.91
CA ALA A 39 4.99 -9.26 2.28
C ALA A 39 6.04 -8.70 1.30
N GLU A 40 5.71 -8.65 0.01
CA GLU A 40 6.58 -8.14 -1.06
C GLU A 40 6.48 -6.61 -1.22
N ARG A 41 5.46 -5.99 -0.62
CA ARG A 41 5.25 -4.54 -0.71
C ARG A 41 6.36 -3.81 0.04
N SER A 42 7.36 -3.35 -0.71
CA SER A 42 8.35 -2.40 -0.21
C SER A 42 7.62 -1.16 0.32
N LEU A 43 7.76 -0.90 1.62
CA LEU A 43 7.26 0.34 2.20
C LEU A 43 8.03 1.47 1.52
N VAL A 44 7.33 2.24 0.69
CA VAL A 44 7.86 3.47 0.08
C VAL A 44 8.10 4.52 1.15
N THR A 45 7.70 4.27 2.39
CA THR A 45 7.93 5.10 3.56
C THR A 45 8.91 4.44 4.53
N GLU A 46 9.80 5.24 5.11
CA GLU A 46 10.66 4.85 6.22
C GLU A 46 10.24 5.57 7.49
N ASP A 47 10.34 4.91 8.65
CA ASP A 47 10.22 5.62 9.92
C ASP A 47 11.47 6.50 10.14
N ARG A 48 11.27 7.81 10.23
CA ARG A 48 12.28 8.76 10.71
C ARG A 48 11.73 9.50 11.90
N ASN A 49 12.29 9.22 13.06
CA ASN A 49 11.94 9.87 14.32
C ASN A 49 10.43 9.77 14.64
N GLY A 50 9.80 8.62 14.38
CA GLY A 50 8.37 8.40 14.62
C GLY A 50 7.44 8.96 13.56
N LEU A 51 7.98 9.45 12.44
CA LEU A 51 7.21 9.89 11.26
C LEU A 51 7.47 8.94 10.10
N HIS A 52 6.41 8.48 9.44
CA HIS A 52 6.55 7.78 8.16
C HIS A 52 6.85 8.77 7.03
N VAL A 53 8.10 8.78 6.57
CA VAL A 53 8.62 9.67 5.52
C VAL A 53 8.68 8.91 4.20
N VAL A 54 8.09 9.46 3.14
CA VAL A 54 8.17 8.90 1.79
C VAL A 54 9.62 8.96 1.29
N ARG A 55 10.18 7.80 0.93
CA ARG A 55 11.48 7.65 0.30
C ARG A 55 11.37 8.03 -1.18
N LEU A 56 11.65 9.29 -1.46
CA LEU A 56 11.73 9.80 -2.82
C LEU A 56 12.91 9.19 -3.58
N ASN A 57 12.79 9.11 -4.90
CA ASN A 57 13.92 8.78 -5.76
C ASN A 57 15.02 9.83 -5.57
N ARG A 58 16.30 9.46 -5.63
CA ARG A 58 17.44 10.40 -5.56
C ARG A 58 17.39 11.48 -6.66
N ARG A 59 16.66 11.24 -7.75
CA ARG A 59 16.43 12.20 -8.84
C ARG A 59 15.19 13.06 -8.67
N SER A 60 14.43 12.89 -7.58
CA SER A 60 13.26 13.72 -7.32
C SER A 60 13.69 15.18 -7.10
N PRO A 61 13.02 16.15 -7.74
CA PRO A 61 13.38 17.55 -7.60
C PRO A 61 13.13 18.04 -6.16
N THR A 62 14.01 18.90 -5.67
CA THR A 62 13.84 19.55 -4.36
C THR A 62 12.66 20.52 -4.44
N VAL A 63 11.68 20.35 -3.55
CA VAL A 63 10.59 21.31 -3.37
C VAL A 63 11.14 22.51 -2.58
N THR A 64 11.06 23.70 -3.15
CA THR A 64 11.49 24.96 -2.52
C THR A 64 10.29 25.87 -2.28
N ALA A 65 10.43 26.82 -1.34
CA ALA A 65 9.37 27.81 -1.07
C ALA A 65 9.02 28.60 -2.34
N ALA A 66 10.03 29.05 -3.10
CA ALA A 66 9.82 29.78 -4.35
C ALA A 66 9.05 28.97 -5.41
N LEU A 67 9.25 27.64 -5.46
CA LEU A 67 8.45 26.77 -6.33
C LEU A 67 7.00 26.71 -5.86
N VAL A 68 6.76 26.59 -4.55
CA VAL A 68 5.42 26.54 -3.97
C VAL A 68 4.67 27.84 -4.21
N ASP A 69 5.31 28.99 -4.00
CA ASP A 69 4.69 30.31 -4.15
C ASP A 69 4.31 30.57 -5.62
N ARG A 70 5.20 30.24 -6.57
CA ARG A 70 4.87 30.30 -8.00
C ARG A 70 3.65 29.45 -8.36
N LEU A 71 3.61 28.19 -7.90
CA LEU A 71 2.50 27.29 -8.21
C LEU A 71 1.17 27.77 -7.61
N ARG A 72 1.20 28.45 -6.46
CA ARG A 72 0.00 29.06 -5.86
C ARG A 72 -0.54 30.23 -6.67
N GLU A 73 0.32 30.99 -7.32
CA GLU A 73 -0.07 32.10 -8.19
C GLU A 73 -0.59 31.61 -9.56
N GLU A 74 -0.08 30.47 -10.05
CA GLU A 74 -0.48 29.85 -11.32
C GLU A 74 -1.79 29.05 -11.23
N LEU A 75 -2.18 28.61 -10.03
CA LEU A 75 -3.43 27.89 -9.80
C LEU A 75 -4.53 28.88 -9.38
N PRO A 76 -5.71 28.86 -10.03
CA PRO A 76 -6.81 29.79 -9.75
C PRO A 76 -7.45 29.60 -8.37
#